data_AF-A0AA87ZUG7-F1
#
_entry.id   AF-A0AA87ZUG7-F1
#
_cell.length_a   1.000
_cell.length_b   1.000
_cell.length_c   1.000
_cell.angle_alpha   90.00
_cell.angle_beta   90.00
_cell.angle_gamma   90.00
#
_symmetry.space_group_name_H-M   'P 1'
#
loop_
_entity.id
_entity.type
_entity.pdbx_description
1 polymer ?
#
loop_
_entity_poly.entity_id
_entity_poly.type
_entity_poly.pdbx_seq_one_letter_code
_entity_poly.pdbx_strand_id
1 'polypeptide(L)' 'MGDSHPSGKLVQIEHALTAVGSGQTSLGIKAANGVVIATEKKLPSILVDETSGR' A
#
# COMPACT_ATOMS: atom_id res chain seq x y z
N MET A 1 15.92 -5.69 30.40
CA MET A 1 16.02 -4.30 29.91
C MET A 1 17.07 -4.30 28.82
N GLY A 2 16.64 -4.39 27.56
CA GLY A 2 17.53 -4.67 26.42
C GLY A 2 17.00 -4.03 25.15
N ASP A 3 16.57 -2.77 25.26
CA ASP A 3 16.01 -2.01 24.15
C ASP A 3 17.12 -1.18 23.51
N SER A 4 17.90 -1.79 22.63
CA SER A 4 18.74 -1.08 21.68
C SER A 4 18.97 -2.00 20.49
N HIS A 5 18.16 -1.84 19.45
CA HIS A 5 18.43 -2.42 18.14
C HIS A 5 19.85 -2.01 17.71
N PRO A 6 20.81 -2.95 17.64
CA PRO A 6 22.25 -2.64 17.64
C PRO A 6 22.78 -2.04 16.32
N SER A 7 21.90 -1.72 15.37
CA SER A 7 22.28 -1.16 14.06
C SER A 7 21.72 0.23 13.76
N GLY A 8 20.96 0.83 14.69
CA GLY A 8 20.23 2.08 14.42
C GLY A 8 19.15 1.96 13.35
N LYS A 9 18.91 0.75 12.82
CA LYS A 9 17.84 0.49 11.84
C LYS A 9 16.52 0.27 12.56
N LEU A 10 15.51 1.02 12.13
CA LEU A 10 14.14 0.87 12.59
C LEU A 10 13.51 -0.28 11.83
N VAL A 11 13.59 -1.51 12.37
CA VAL A 11 13.09 -2.75 11.75
C VAL A 11 11.63 -2.63 11.30
N GLN A 12 10.82 -1.86 12.02
CA GLN A 12 9.43 -1.59 11.67
C GLN A 12 9.28 -0.79 10.37
N ILE A 13 10.21 0.12 10.05
CA ILE A 13 10.21 0.86 8.79
C ILE A 13 10.52 -0.08 7.62
N GLU A 14 11.47 -0.98 7.79
CA GLU A 14 11.82 -1.97 6.75
C GLU A 14 10.66 -2.94 6.47
N HIS A 15 9.98 -3.40 7.52
CA HIS A 15 8.78 -4.22 7.37
C HIS A 15 7.66 -3.47 6.65
N ALA A 16 7.44 -2.20 6.99
CA ALA A 16 6.45 -1.36 6.32
C ALA A 16 6.82 -1.15 4.84
N LEU A 17 8.08 -0.89 4.52
CA LEU A 17 8.55 -0.73 3.14
C LEU A 17 8.38 -2.01 2.33
N THR A 18 8.70 -3.16 2.93
CA THR A 18 8.50 -4.47 2.31
C THR A 18 7.01 -4.73 2.05
N ALA A 19 6.13 -4.39 3.01
CA ALA A 19 4.69 -4.49 2.84
C ALA A 19 4.16 -3.57 1.72
N VAL A 20 4.66 -2.35 1.61
CA VAL A 20 4.32 -1.42 0.51
C VAL A 20 4.75 -1.99 -0.84
N GLY A 21 5.95 -2.57 -0.93
CA GLY A 21 6.42 -3.23 -2.15
C GLY A 21 5.60 -4.46 -2.57
N SER A 22 4.95 -5.12 -1.61
CA SER A 22 3.98 -6.21 -1.86
C SER A 22 2.55 -5.73 -2.14
N GLY A 23 2.31 -4.42 -2.01
CA GLY A 23 1.02 -3.78 -2.24
C GLY A 23 0.60 -3.83 -3.72
N GLN A 24 -0.67 -3.49 -3.97
CA GLN A 24 -1.17 -3.40 -5.35
C GLN A 24 -0.61 -2.17 -6.05
N THR A 25 -0.40 -2.27 -7.36
CA THR A 25 0.12 -1.16 -8.15
C THR A 25 -0.91 -0.04 -8.22
N SER A 26 -0.46 1.18 -7.95
CA SER A 26 -1.26 2.39 -8.17
C SER A 26 -0.42 3.43 -8.90
N LEU A 27 -1.08 4.24 -9.73
CA LEU A 27 -0.51 5.33 -10.50
C LEU A 27 -1.27 6.63 -10.25
N GLY A 28 -0.55 7.71 -9.99
CA GLY A 28 -1.10 9.06 -9.92
C GLY A 28 -0.58 9.91 -11.08
N ILE A 29 -1.48 10.58 -11.80
CA ILE A 29 -1.12 11.55 -12.86
C ILE A 29 -1.62 12.92 -12.44
N LYS A 30 -0.70 13.87 -12.29
CA LYS A 30 -1.04 15.28 -12.07
C LYS A 30 -1.22 15.98 -13.42
N ALA A 31 -2.40 16.56 -13.64
CA ALA A 31 -2.72 17.41 -14.78
C ALA A 31 -2.88 18.87 -14.33
N ALA A 32 -2.92 19.81 -15.28
CA ALA A 32 -3.10 21.23 -14.98
C ALA A 32 -4.43 21.53 -14.28
N ASN A 33 -5.46 20.72 -14.54
CA ASN A 33 -6.82 20.89 -14.06
C ASN A 33 -7.24 19.86 -13.00
N GLY A 34 -6.34 18.98 -12.56
CA GLY A 34 -6.71 17.95 -11.59
C GLY A 34 -5.69 16.84 -11.45
N VAL A 35 -6.12 15.78 -10.76
CA VAL A 35 -5.30 14.58 -10.51
C VAL A 35 -6.12 13.35 -10.88
N VAL A 36 -5.49 12.41 -11.56
CA VAL A 36 -6.02 11.08 -11.82
C VAL A 36 -5.32 10.10 -10.89
N ILE A 37 -6.08 9.23 -10.22
CA ILE A 37 -5.56 8.11 -9.45
C ILE A 37 -6.12 6.84 -10.07
N ALA A 38 -5.24 5.95 -10.52
CA ALA A 38 -5.57 4.63 -11.04
C ALA A 38 -4.94 3.58 -10.12
N THR A 39 -5.69 2.54 -9.76
CA THR A 39 -5.18 1.43 -8.94
C THR A 39 -5.73 0.11 -9.44
N GLU A 40 -4.95 -0.95 -9.27
CA GLU A 40 -5.44 -2.31 -9.51
C GLU A 40 -6.48 -2.68 -8.44
N LYS A 41 -7.67 -3.14 -8.89
CA LYS A 41 -8.72 -3.66 -8.00
C LYS A 41 -8.61 -5.18 -7.95
N LYS A 42 -8.03 -5.69 -6.87
CA LYS A 42 -7.96 -7.14 -6.63
C LYS A 42 -9.23 -7.63 -5.96
N LEU A 43 -10.11 -8.26 -6.74
CA LEU A 43 -11.27 -8.96 -6.20
C LEU A 43 -10.77 -10.25 -5.53
N PRO A 44 -11.05 -10.47 -4.24
CA PRO A 44 -10.62 -11.69 -3.55
C PRO A 44 -11.36 -12.94 -4.08
N SER A 45 -12.48 -12.78 -4.77
CA SER A 45 -13.18 -13.81 -5.55
C SER A 45 -14.16 -13.16 -6.52
N ILE A 46 -14.50 -13.87 -7.62
CA ILE A 46 -15.58 -13.48 -8.56
C ILE A 46 -16.96 -13.42 -7.89
N LEU A 47 -17.09 -13.99 -6.70
CA LEU A 47 -18.32 -14.03 -5.91
C LEU A 47 -18.49 -12.81 -5.00
N VAL A 48 -17.48 -11.94 -4.90
CA VAL A 48 -17.57 -10.73 -4.10
C VAL A 48 -18.24 -9.64 -4.93
N ASP A 49 -19.39 -9.16 -4.45
CA ASP A 49 -20.13 -8.08 -5.07
C ASP A 49 -19.41 -6.74 -4.91
N GLU A 50 -19.32 -5.98 -6.00
CA GLU A 50 -18.58 -4.71 -6.03
C GLU A 50 -19.24 -3.59 -5.22
N THR A 51 -20.54 -3.72 -4.92
CA THR A 51 -21.30 -2.72 -4.17
C THR A 51 -21.37 -2.98 -2.68
N SER A 52 -20.78 -4.10 -2.23
CA SER A 52 -20.87 -4.58 -0.85
C SER A 52 -20.03 -3.81 0.19
N GLY A 53 -19.30 -2.75 -0.22
CA GLY A 53 -18.52 -1.91 0.67
C GLY A 53 -18.78 -0.42 0.45
N ARG A 54 -19.55 0.19 1.36
CA ARG A 54 -19.63 1.63 1.57
C ARG A 54 -18.69 2.02 2.70
#